data_AF-A0A2K5E632-F1
#
_entry.id   AF-A0A2K5E632-F1
#
_cell.length_a   1.000
_cell.length_b   1.000
_cell.length_c   1.000
_cell.angle_alpha   90.00
_cell.angle_beta   90.00
_cell.angle_gamma   90.00
#
_symmetry.space_group_name_H-M   'P 1'
#
loop_
_entity.id
_entity.type
_entity.pdbx_description
1 polymer ?
#
loop_
_entity_poly.entity_id
_entity_poly.type
_entity_poly.pdbx_seq_one_letter_code
_entity_poly.pdbx_strand_id
1 'polypeptide(L)'
;MRPGTGQGGREAPGEPGADPRQRWPLLLLGLAVVTHGLLHPMAALQSRTLGPGAPGGSSRSSLRTRWGRFLLQHGSWAGPRCWPRDVQSKQNSLRHVFGSGTQLSVLGQPKATPLVTLFPPSSEELQANKATLVCLMNDFYPGILTVTWKADGTPITQGVETTTPSKQSNNRYAASSYLSLTPEQWRSRSSYSCHVTHEGSTVDKTVVTAGCP
;
A
#
# COMPACT_ATOMS: atom_id res chain seq x y z
N MET A 1 -64.71 -28.63 12.08
CA MET A 1 -64.44 -27.21 12.41
C MET A 1 -63.14 -26.80 11.71
N ARG A 2 -63.09 -25.61 11.10
CA ARG A 2 -61.84 -24.86 10.77
C ARG A 2 -61.36 -24.11 12.06
N PRO A 3 -60.20 -23.43 12.13
CA PRO A 3 -59.22 -23.04 11.10
C PRO A 3 -57.77 -23.53 11.45
N GLY A 4 -56.65 -23.09 10.85
CA GLY A 4 -56.42 -22.00 9.88
C GLY A 4 -55.00 -21.95 9.31
N THR A 5 -54.81 -21.06 8.33
CA THR A 5 -53.56 -20.72 7.65
C THR A 5 -52.69 -19.75 8.45
N GLY A 6 -51.36 -19.83 8.30
CA GLY A 6 -50.42 -18.83 8.80
C GLY A 6 -49.23 -18.62 7.84
N GLN A 7 -49.24 -17.51 7.09
CA GLN A 7 -48.04 -16.95 6.46
C GLN A 7 -47.28 -16.08 7.47
N GLY A 8 -45.98 -15.86 7.25
CA GLY A 8 -45.22 -14.86 8.01
C GLY A 8 -43.71 -15.00 7.85
N GLY A 9 -43.16 -14.50 6.74
CA GLY A 9 -41.71 -14.43 6.56
C GLY A 9 -41.06 -13.31 7.37
N ARG A 10 -39.75 -13.44 7.63
CA ARG A 10 -38.86 -12.32 7.91
C ARG A 10 -37.46 -12.62 7.39
N GLU A 11 -37.23 -12.12 6.18
CA GLU A 11 -35.91 -12.04 5.55
C GLU A 11 -35.07 -11.03 6.35
N ALA A 12 -33.87 -11.42 6.78
CA ALA A 12 -32.96 -10.52 7.49
C ALA A 12 -32.21 -9.64 6.48
N PRO A 13 -32.07 -8.31 6.71
CA PRO A 13 -31.38 -7.44 5.76
C PRO A 13 -29.91 -7.82 5.59
N GLY A 14 -29.44 -7.87 4.34
CA GLY A 14 -28.01 -7.97 4.06
C GLY A 14 -27.29 -6.67 4.45
N GLU A 15 -26.32 -6.79 5.36
CA GLU A 15 -25.40 -5.69 5.69
C GLU A 15 -24.41 -5.43 4.54
N PRO A 16 -23.99 -4.18 4.27
CA PRO A 16 -23.20 -3.85 3.08
C PRO A 16 -21.78 -4.43 3.11
N GLY A 17 -21.31 -4.88 1.95
CA GLY A 17 -19.94 -5.37 1.80
C GLY A 17 -18.90 -4.29 2.11
N ALA A 18 -17.98 -4.60 3.03
CA ALA A 18 -16.85 -3.74 3.35
C ALA A 18 -15.81 -3.73 2.21
N ASP A 19 -15.42 -2.54 1.76
CA ASP A 19 -14.42 -2.29 0.73
C ASP A 19 -13.04 -2.89 1.13
N PRO A 20 -12.43 -3.78 0.33
CA PRO A 20 -11.13 -4.41 0.65
C PRO A 20 -9.94 -3.49 0.33
N ARG A 21 -10.07 -2.18 0.57
CA ARG A 21 -9.00 -1.18 0.45
C ARG A 21 -8.97 -0.31 1.70
N GLN A 22 -7.76 -0.02 2.16
CA GLN A 22 -7.42 0.78 3.36
C GLN A 22 -7.61 0.10 4.73
N ARG A 23 -6.53 -0.54 5.23
CA ARG A 23 -6.09 -0.47 6.64
C ARG A 23 -4.73 -1.15 6.86
N TRP A 24 -3.65 -0.49 6.44
CA TRP A 24 -2.31 -0.73 6.97
C TRP A 24 -2.04 0.29 8.09
N PRO A 25 -1.83 -0.10 9.36
CA PRO A 25 -1.36 0.81 10.40
C PRO A 25 0.16 1.00 10.27
N LEU A 26 0.59 2.20 9.88
CA LEU A 26 1.99 2.61 9.94
C LEU A 26 2.39 2.84 11.41
N LEU A 27 3.02 1.86 12.05
CA LEU A 27 3.65 2.03 13.35
C LEU A 27 5.01 2.75 13.20
N LEU A 28 4.97 4.07 13.17
CA LEU A 28 6.16 4.91 13.34
C LEU A 28 6.46 5.08 14.83
N LEU A 29 7.47 4.36 15.34
CA LEU A 29 8.03 4.60 16.67
C LEU A 29 8.89 5.87 16.64
N GLY A 30 8.34 6.98 17.11
CA GLY A 30 9.07 8.22 17.32
C GLY A 30 9.83 8.21 18.65
N LEU A 31 11.17 8.27 18.59
CA LEU A 31 12.01 8.55 19.75
C LEU A 31 12.30 10.05 19.82
N ALA A 32 11.60 10.75 20.70
CA ALA A 32 11.90 12.14 21.05
C ALA A 32 12.82 12.17 22.27
N VAL A 33 14.12 12.43 22.07
CA VAL A 33 15.04 12.75 23.17
C VAL A 33 14.95 14.25 23.45
N VAL A 34 14.47 14.59 24.65
CA VAL A 34 14.40 15.97 25.13
C VAL A 34 15.66 16.28 25.96
N THR A 35 16.45 17.25 25.52
CA THR A 35 17.54 17.84 26.32
C THR A 35 17.25 19.33 26.56
N HIS A 36 17.17 19.74 27.83
CA HIS A 36 16.85 21.11 28.25
C HIS A 36 18.11 21.97 28.45
N GLY A 37 18.05 23.23 27.97
CA GLY A 37 18.90 24.35 28.42
C GLY A 37 20.34 24.38 27.89
N LEU A 38 21.02 25.54 27.79
CA LEU A 38 20.60 26.93 28.04
C LEU A 38 21.61 27.91 27.37
N LEU A 39 21.30 29.22 27.34
CA LEU A 39 22.14 30.36 26.88
C LEU A 39 22.31 30.50 25.34
N HIS A 40 22.41 31.69 24.74
CA HIS A 40 21.86 33.05 24.97
C HIS A 40 21.84 33.77 23.59
N PRO A 41 21.02 34.82 23.36
CA PRO A 41 20.84 35.40 22.03
C PRO A 41 21.85 36.52 21.72
N MET A 42 22.17 36.74 20.43
CA MET A 42 22.73 38.02 19.98
C MET A 42 22.28 38.46 18.57
N ALA A 43 21.93 39.74 18.51
CA ALA A 43 22.01 40.67 17.37
C ALA A 43 21.41 40.26 16.02
N ALA A 44 20.24 40.85 15.72
CA ALA A 44 19.93 41.26 14.35
C ALA A 44 20.83 42.45 13.95
N LEU A 45 21.26 42.50 12.69
CA LEU A 45 21.67 43.76 12.06
C LEU A 45 21.07 43.86 10.66
N GLN A 46 20.19 44.84 10.47
CA GLN A 46 19.72 45.29 9.17
C GLN A 46 20.53 46.51 8.73
N SER A 47 20.96 46.52 7.47
CA SER A 47 21.17 47.75 6.69
C SER A 47 21.08 47.39 5.20
N ARG A 48 20.10 47.87 4.41
CA ARG A 48 19.78 49.27 4.04
C ARG A 48 20.96 49.92 3.29
N THR A 49 21.00 50.04 1.96
CA THR A 49 20.12 50.67 0.93
C THR A 49 20.72 51.99 0.42
N LEU A 50 20.90 52.10 -0.90
CA LEU A 50 20.68 53.26 -1.78
C LEU A 50 20.80 52.69 -3.21
N GLY A 51 19.94 52.93 -4.21
CA GLY A 51 19.05 54.06 -4.49
C GLY A 51 19.74 55.06 -5.44
N PRO A 52 19.04 55.93 -6.21
CA PRO A 52 17.63 55.92 -6.61
C PRO A 52 17.41 56.20 -8.14
N GLY A 53 16.16 56.20 -8.61
CA GLY A 53 15.80 56.58 -9.99
C GLY A 53 14.29 56.60 -10.26
N ALA A 54 13.61 57.67 -9.86
CA ALA A 54 12.19 57.95 -10.13
C ALA A 54 12.07 58.95 -11.33
N PRO A 55 10.91 59.57 -11.69
CA PRO A 55 9.54 59.41 -11.18
C PRO A 55 8.41 59.40 -12.26
N GLY A 56 7.15 59.32 -11.80
CA GLY A 56 5.95 59.76 -12.53
C GLY A 56 5.10 58.64 -13.17
N GLY A 57 3.76 58.68 -13.15
CA GLY A 57 2.87 59.64 -12.48
C GLY A 57 1.43 59.61 -12.99
N SER A 58 0.52 59.03 -12.21
CA SER A 58 -0.94 59.31 -12.14
C SER A 58 -1.89 59.15 -13.35
N SER A 59 -2.97 58.38 -13.08
CA SER A 59 -4.36 58.66 -13.53
C SER A 59 -4.70 58.53 -15.05
N ARG A 60 -5.93 58.21 -15.48
CA ARG A 60 -7.23 57.99 -14.81
C ARG A 60 -8.19 57.33 -15.82
N SER A 61 -9.06 56.39 -15.37
CA SER A 61 -10.47 56.28 -15.80
C SER A 61 -10.78 56.05 -17.32
N SER A 62 -11.97 55.74 -17.83
CA SER A 62 -13.25 55.26 -17.27
C SER A 62 -14.16 54.81 -18.43
N LEU A 63 -14.82 53.66 -18.28
CA LEU A 63 -16.20 53.32 -18.69
C LEU A 63 -16.81 53.74 -20.06
N ARG A 64 -17.64 52.77 -20.54
CA ARG A 64 -18.99 52.91 -21.13
C ARG A 64 -19.18 53.29 -22.61
N THR A 65 -19.76 52.32 -23.33
CA THR A 65 -20.88 52.45 -24.30
C THR A 65 -20.64 53.31 -25.56
N ARG A 66 -21.12 52.94 -26.75
CA ARG A 66 -22.57 52.83 -27.03
C ARG A 66 -22.84 52.19 -28.39
N TRP A 67 -23.92 51.42 -28.42
CA TRP A 67 -24.62 50.87 -29.58
C TRP A 67 -24.78 51.85 -30.76
N GLY A 68 -24.70 51.36 -31.99
CA GLY A 68 -25.22 52.10 -33.15
C GLY A 68 -24.73 51.69 -34.53
N ARG A 69 -25.36 50.66 -35.13
CA ARG A 69 -26.21 50.86 -36.33
C ARG A 69 -26.94 49.57 -36.75
N PHE A 70 -28.27 49.66 -36.73
CA PHE A 70 -29.22 48.80 -37.45
C PHE A 70 -29.27 49.18 -38.94
N LEU A 71 -30.09 48.42 -39.69
CA LEU A 71 -30.71 48.71 -41.00
C LEU A 71 -29.88 48.28 -42.23
N LEU A 72 -30.36 47.49 -43.22
CA LEU A 72 -31.57 46.62 -43.39
C LEU A 72 -31.14 45.36 -44.25
N GLN A 73 -31.94 44.36 -44.68
CA GLN A 73 -33.35 43.95 -44.51
C GLN A 73 -33.51 42.45 -44.88
N HIS A 74 -34.53 41.78 -44.32
CA HIS A 74 -35.32 40.64 -44.87
C HIS A 74 -34.68 39.52 -45.71
N GLY A 75 -34.82 38.28 -45.20
CA GLY A 75 -34.68 37.03 -45.95
C GLY A 75 -35.26 35.85 -45.17
N SER A 76 -36.59 35.69 -45.18
CA SER A 76 -37.27 34.60 -44.48
C SER A 76 -37.13 33.29 -45.26
N TRP A 77 -36.61 32.23 -44.62
CA TRP A 77 -36.85 30.86 -45.07
C TRP A 77 -36.94 29.89 -43.89
N ALA A 78 -38.12 29.33 -43.67
CA ALA A 78 -38.31 28.23 -42.75
C ALA A 78 -37.88 26.92 -43.43
N GLY A 79 -36.82 26.28 -42.94
CA GLY A 79 -36.34 24.98 -43.40
C GLY A 79 -35.94 24.11 -42.20
N PRO A 80 -36.20 22.79 -42.24
CA PRO A 80 -35.93 21.92 -41.10
C PRO A 80 -34.43 21.85 -40.81
N ARG A 81 -34.07 22.00 -39.52
CA ARG A 81 -32.71 21.74 -39.04
C ARG A 81 -32.44 20.23 -39.06
N CYS A 82 -32.09 19.72 -40.24
CA CYS A 82 -31.43 18.45 -40.40
C CYS A 82 -30.01 18.56 -39.81
N TRP A 83 -29.91 18.43 -38.49
CA TRP A 83 -28.66 17.95 -37.90
C TRP A 83 -28.37 16.58 -38.55
N PRO A 84 -27.19 16.38 -39.17
CA PRO A 84 -26.75 15.04 -39.47
C PRO A 84 -26.82 14.25 -38.16
N ARG A 85 -27.37 13.02 -38.22
CA ARG A 85 -27.35 12.10 -37.07
C ARG A 85 -25.97 12.13 -36.44
N ASP A 86 -25.90 12.09 -35.12
CA ASP A 86 -24.65 11.91 -34.41
C ASP A 86 -23.81 10.86 -35.13
N VAL A 87 -22.69 11.32 -35.71
CA VAL A 87 -21.59 10.42 -36.02
C VAL A 87 -21.10 10.03 -34.65
N GLN A 88 -21.74 9.00 -34.09
CA GLN A 88 -21.31 8.31 -32.90
C GLN A 88 -19.89 7.88 -33.21
N SER A 89 -18.93 8.67 -32.75
CA SER A 89 -17.54 8.29 -32.79
C SER A 89 -17.49 7.01 -32.00
N LYS A 90 -17.42 5.88 -32.72
CA LYS A 90 -17.00 4.63 -32.15
C LYS A 90 -15.56 4.88 -31.77
N GLN A 91 -15.38 5.40 -30.56
CA GLN A 91 -14.16 5.26 -29.81
C GLN A 91 -13.97 3.76 -29.64
N ASN A 92 -13.34 3.17 -30.65
CA ASN A 92 -12.94 1.79 -30.65
C ASN A 92 -11.89 1.69 -29.56
N SER A 93 -12.32 1.33 -28.34
CA SER A 93 -11.44 1.24 -27.19
C SER A 93 -10.51 0.06 -27.43
N LEU A 94 -9.39 0.32 -28.12
CA LEU A 94 -8.29 -0.61 -28.25
C LEU A 94 -7.75 -0.85 -26.84
N ARG A 95 -8.28 -1.89 -26.21
CA ARG A 95 -7.95 -2.26 -24.84
C ARG A 95 -6.55 -2.84 -24.87
N HIS A 96 -5.56 -2.01 -24.57
CA HIS A 96 -4.17 -2.44 -24.49
C HIS A 96 -4.04 -3.51 -23.39
N VAL A 97 -3.64 -4.72 -23.80
CA VAL A 97 -3.40 -5.84 -22.88
C VAL A 97 -1.90 -5.96 -22.67
N PHE A 98 -1.46 -5.78 -21.42
CA PHE A 98 -0.11 -6.14 -21.01
C PHE A 98 -0.07 -7.62 -20.63
N GLY A 99 0.96 -8.34 -21.06
CA GLY A 99 1.21 -9.72 -20.64
C GLY A 99 1.67 -9.79 -19.17
N SER A 100 1.84 -11.01 -18.65
CA SER A 100 2.26 -11.27 -17.26
C SER A 100 3.64 -10.70 -16.89
N GLY A 101 4.47 -10.37 -17.88
CA GLY A 101 5.88 -10.06 -17.69
C GLY A 101 6.72 -11.30 -17.35
N THR A 102 8.03 -11.08 -17.22
CA THR A 102 9.02 -12.10 -16.84
C THR A 102 10.05 -11.45 -15.91
N GLN A 103 10.36 -12.09 -14.78
CA GLN A 103 11.41 -11.62 -13.88
C GLN A 103 12.80 -11.99 -14.46
N LEU A 104 13.63 -10.98 -14.74
CA LEU A 104 15.00 -11.15 -15.18
C LEU A 104 15.97 -10.97 -14.00
N SER A 105 16.88 -11.92 -13.81
CA SER A 105 18.02 -11.80 -12.89
C SER A 105 19.32 -11.66 -13.69
N VAL A 106 20.13 -10.63 -13.38
CA VAL A 106 21.36 -10.31 -14.12
C VAL A 106 22.56 -11.00 -13.48
N LEU A 107 23.10 -12.03 -14.13
CA LEU A 107 24.10 -12.96 -13.57
C LEU A 107 25.47 -12.36 -13.17
N GLY A 108 25.67 -11.04 -13.28
CA GLY A 108 26.93 -10.36 -12.93
C GLY A 108 27.17 -10.16 -11.43
N GLN A 109 26.16 -10.35 -10.58
CA GLN A 109 26.30 -10.24 -9.12
C GLN A 109 26.49 -11.64 -8.49
N PRO A 110 27.44 -11.82 -7.55
CA PRO A 110 27.61 -13.09 -6.85
C PRO A 110 26.34 -13.57 -6.15
N LYS A 111 26.06 -14.88 -6.25
CA LYS A 111 24.97 -15.50 -5.51
C LYS A 111 25.21 -15.38 -4.00
N ALA A 112 24.14 -15.20 -3.25
CA ALA A 112 24.18 -15.09 -1.81
C ALA A 112 22.99 -15.82 -1.17
N THR A 113 23.30 -16.78 -0.31
CA THR A 113 22.33 -17.52 0.52
C THR A 113 21.68 -16.57 1.54
N PRO A 114 20.36 -16.69 1.82
CA PRO A 114 19.68 -15.85 2.81
C PRO A 114 20.21 -16.05 4.23
N LEU A 115 20.39 -14.93 4.94
CA LEU A 115 20.42 -14.94 6.40
C LEU A 115 19.00 -15.08 6.93
N VAL A 116 18.68 -16.24 7.50
CA VAL A 116 17.34 -16.56 8.03
C VAL A 116 17.32 -16.44 9.55
N THR A 117 16.37 -15.67 10.08
CA THR A 117 16.10 -15.56 11.52
C THR A 117 14.63 -15.86 11.78
N LEU A 118 14.35 -16.76 12.72
CA LEU A 118 13.00 -17.14 13.11
C LEU A 118 12.70 -16.69 14.54
N PHE A 119 11.59 -15.99 14.74
CA PHE A 119 11.10 -15.53 16.03
C PHE A 119 9.84 -16.32 16.42
N PRO A 120 9.74 -16.80 17.67
CA PRO A 120 8.49 -17.33 18.23
C PRO A 120 7.51 -16.17 18.54
N PRO A 121 6.23 -16.47 18.86
CA PRO A 121 5.30 -15.48 19.38
C PRO A 121 5.83 -14.83 20.66
N SER A 122 5.57 -13.52 20.85
CA SER A 122 5.99 -12.83 22.07
C SER A 122 5.08 -13.18 23.26
N SER A 123 5.59 -13.02 24.48
CA SER A 123 4.81 -13.26 25.70
C SER A 123 3.60 -12.32 25.80
N GLU A 124 3.74 -11.09 25.33
CA GLU A 124 2.69 -10.07 25.27
C GLU A 124 1.62 -10.42 24.22
N GLU A 125 2.03 -10.95 23.06
CA GLU A 125 1.11 -11.41 22.03
C GLU A 125 0.27 -12.60 22.52
N LEU A 126 0.92 -13.57 23.18
CA LEU A 126 0.26 -14.74 23.77
C LEU A 126 -0.71 -14.35 24.90
N GLN A 127 -0.41 -13.29 25.67
CA GLN A 127 -1.32 -12.70 26.65
C GLN A 127 -2.49 -11.96 25.98
N ALA A 128 -2.28 -11.38 24.80
CA ALA A 128 -3.33 -10.78 23.96
C ALA A 128 -4.13 -11.80 23.14
N ASN A 129 -4.04 -13.10 23.49
CA ASN A 129 -4.73 -14.22 22.86
C ASN A 129 -4.44 -14.39 21.35
N LYS A 130 -3.20 -14.13 20.93
CA LYS A 130 -2.72 -14.31 19.55
C LYS A 130 -1.37 -15.04 19.54
N ALA A 131 -0.98 -15.57 18.39
CA ALA A 131 0.34 -16.15 18.20
C ALA A 131 0.81 -15.99 16.75
N THR A 132 1.91 -15.28 16.52
CA THR A 132 2.51 -15.09 15.20
C THR A 132 3.98 -15.47 15.23
N LEU A 133 4.39 -16.42 14.39
CA LEU A 133 5.81 -16.62 14.11
C LEU A 133 6.27 -15.71 12.98
N VAL A 134 7.50 -15.21 13.08
CA VAL A 134 8.10 -14.32 12.08
C VAL A 134 9.41 -14.90 11.57
N CYS A 135 9.47 -15.23 10.28
CA CYS A 135 10.68 -15.66 9.59
C CYS A 135 11.21 -14.52 8.72
N LEU A 136 12.32 -13.92 9.11
CA LEU A 136 13.01 -12.87 8.33
C LEU A 136 14.11 -13.50 7.47
N MET A 137 14.18 -13.08 6.21
CA MET A 137 15.15 -13.55 5.22
C MET A 137 15.85 -12.32 4.65
N ASN A 138 17.15 -12.17 4.89
CA ASN A 138 17.92 -10.98 4.50
C ASN A 138 19.11 -11.34 3.60
N ASP A 139 19.62 -10.34 2.88
CA ASP A 139 20.90 -10.35 2.18
C ASP A 139 21.09 -11.43 1.11
N PHE A 140 20.01 -11.95 0.53
CA PHE A 140 20.06 -12.97 -0.53
C PHE A 140 20.14 -12.40 -1.96
N TYR A 141 20.69 -13.18 -2.87
CA TYR A 141 20.72 -12.86 -4.31
C TYR A 141 20.87 -14.14 -5.15
N PRO A 142 20.09 -14.36 -6.23
CA PRO A 142 19.06 -13.48 -6.80
C PRO A 142 17.79 -13.38 -5.93
N GLY A 143 16.90 -12.43 -6.24
CA GLY A 143 15.71 -12.10 -5.46
C GLY A 143 14.52 -13.07 -5.63
N ILE A 144 14.77 -14.37 -5.64
CA ILE A 144 13.75 -15.43 -5.79
C ILE A 144 14.02 -16.50 -4.74
N LEU A 145 13.02 -16.80 -3.90
CA LEU A 145 13.08 -17.86 -2.90
C LEU A 145 11.69 -18.49 -2.72
N THR A 146 11.65 -19.65 -2.06
CA THR A 146 10.42 -20.33 -1.64
C THR A 146 10.49 -20.58 -0.14
N VAL A 147 9.41 -20.28 0.59
CA VAL A 147 9.28 -20.56 2.02
C VAL A 147 8.32 -21.73 2.24
N THR A 148 8.64 -22.62 3.18
CA THR A 148 7.74 -23.68 3.65
C THR A 148 7.76 -23.73 5.16
N TRP A 149 6.59 -23.58 5.78
CA TRP A 149 6.43 -23.76 7.22
C TRP A 149 6.12 -25.21 7.56
N LYS A 150 6.61 -25.68 8.71
CA LYS A 150 6.22 -26.97 9.28
C LYS A 150 5.98 -26.86 10.78
N ALA A 151 5.06 -27.65 11.32
CA ALA A 151 4.99 -27.96 12.75
C ALA A 151 5.30 -29.43 12.96
N ASP A 152 6.19 -29.76 13.90
CA ASP A 152 6.63 -31.13 14.17
C ASP A 152 7.03 -31.90 12.89
N GLY A 153 7.70 -31.21 11.96
CA GLY A 153 8.09 -31.75 10.65
C GLY A 153 6.98 -31.90 9.61
N THR A 154 5.71 -31.61 9.94
CA THR A 154 4.57 -31.68 9.02
C THR A 154 4.32 -30.31 8.36
N PRO A 155 4.25 -30.20 7.01
CA PRO A 155 4.01 -28.93 6.30
C PRO A 155 2.70 -28.23 6.69
N ILE A 156 2.74 -26.89 6.75
CA ILE A 156 1.60 -26.00 6.99
C ILE A 156 1.56 -24.93 5.90
N THR A 157 0.36 -24.67 5.39
CA THR A 157 0.05 -23.59 4.44
C THR A 157 -1.00 -22.61 4.96
N GLN A 158 -1.86 -23.02 5.89
CA GLN A 158 -2.89 -22.15 6.47
C GLN A 158 -2.25 -21.11 7.41
N GLY A 159 -2.69 -19.86 7.30
CA GLY A 159 -2.16 -18.75 8.11
C GLY A 159 -0.77 -18.27 7.71
N VAL A 160 -0.22 -18.78 6.59
CA VAL A 160 1.07 -18.38 6.04
C VAL A 160 0.92 -17.19 5.10
N GLU A 161 1.56 -16.07 5.43
CA GLU A 161 1.67 -14.88 4.59
C GLU A 161 3.14 -14.60 4.28
N THR A 162 3.52 -14.40 3.02
CA THR A 162 4.92 -14.17 2.63
C THR A 162 5.04 -12.97 1.70
N THR A 163 5.94 -12.04 2.04
CA THR A 163 6.16 -10.83 1.26
C THR A 163 6.99 -11.11 0.01
N THR A 164 6.69 -10.41 -1.09
CA THR A 164 7.52 -10.42 -2.29
C THR A 164 8.92 -9.89 -1.96
N PRO A 165 10.01 -10.58 -2.37
CA PRO A 165 11.37 -10.10 -2.19
C PRO A 165 11.58 -8.66 -2.65
N SER A 166 12.04 -7.82 -1.72
CA SER A 166 12.31 -6.39 -1.94
C SER A 166 13.82 -6.14 -2.00
N LYS A 167 14.26 -5.26 -2.91
CA LYS A 167 15.69 -4.96 -3.08
C LYS A 167 16.16 -3.94 -2.03
N GLN A 168 17.21 -4.29 -1.30
CA GLN A 168 17.85 -3.48 -0.25
C GLN A 168 18.92 -2.54 -0.83
N SER A 169 19.36 -1.57 -0.04
CA SER A 169 20.39 -0.58 -0.42
C SER A 169 21.75 -1.20 -0.77
N ASN A 170 22.07 -2.37 -0.21
CA ASN A 170 23.29 -3.14 -0.51
C ASN A 170 23.20 -4.00 -1.79
N ASN A 171 22.17 -3.77 -2.63
CA ASN A 171 21.85 -4.52 -3.85
C ASN A 171 21.48 -6.01 -3.65
N ARG A 172 21.23 -6.46 -2.42
CA ARG A 172 20.66 -7.78 -2.13
C ARG A 172 19.15 -7.68 -1.91
N TYR A 173 18.50 -8.78 -1.59
CA TYR A 173 17.07 -8.86 -1.35
C TYR A 173 16.76 -9.25 0.09
N ALA A 174 15.64 -8.72 0.59
CA ALA A 174 15.01 -9.16 1.84
C ALA A 174 13.54 -9.51 1.61
N ALA A 175 13.06 -10.47 2.40
CA ALA A 175 11.67 -10.90 2.48
C ALA A 175 11.33 -11.29 3.92
N SER A 176 10.04 -11.42 4.20
CA SER A 176 9.51 -11.89 5.47
C SER A 176 8.37 -12.87 5.22
N SER A 177 8.26 -13.88 6.07
CA SER A 177 7.14 -14.81 6.11
C SER A 177 6.58 -14.85 7.54
N TYR A 178 5.26 -14.92 7.65
CA TYR A 178 4.52 -14.89 8.90
C TYR A 178 3.64 -16.14 8.96
N LEU A 179 3.58 -16.79 10.11
CA LEU A 179 2.64 -17.88 10.37
C LEU A 179 1.73 -17.49 11.54
N SER A 180 0.46 -17.24 11.23
CA SER A 180 -0.57 -16.88 12.20
C SER A 180 -1.22 -18.14 12.78
N LEU A 181 -1.30 -18.22 14.10
CA LEU A 181 -1.81 -19.35 14.88
C LEU A 181 -2.71 -18.86 16.02
N THR A 182 -3.48 -19.78 16.62
CA THR A 182 -4.00 -19.55 17.98
C THR A 182 -2.93 -19.89 19.03
N PRO A 183 -3.02 -19.32 20.25
CA PRO A 183 -2.11 -19.68 21.35
C PRO A 183 -2.17 -21.17 21.73
N GLU A 184 -3.29 -21.85 21.51
CA GLU A 184 -3.47 -23.29 21.75
C GLU A 184 -2.72 -24.09 20.68
N GLN A 185 -2.83 -23.70 19.41
CA GLN A 185 -2.09 -24.33 18.31
C GLN A 185 -0.58 -24.25 18.58
N TRP A 186 -0.06 -23.06 18.90
CA TRP A 186 1.34 -22.84 19.27
C TRP A 186 1.80 -23.79 20.38
N ARG A 187 1.03 -23.91 21.47
CA ARG A 187 1.38 -24.79 22.62
C ARG A 187 1.13 -26.28 22.37
N SER A 188 0.31 -26.65 21.38
CA SER A 188 -0.05 -28.05 21.07
C SER A 188 1.02 -28.84 20.31
N ARG A 189 2.01 -28.13 19.77
CA ARG A 189 3.12 -28.69 18.98
C ARG A 189 4.40 -28.64 19.79
N SER A 190 5.43 -29.41 19.40
CA SER A 190 6.75 -29.38 20.04
C SER A 190 7.69 -28.33 19.41
N SER A 191 7.53 -28.11 18.10
CA SER A 191 8.40 -27.23 17.32
C SER A 191 7.71 -26.69 16.07
N TYR A 192 8.17 -25.53 15.64
CA TYR A 192 7.82 -24.92 14.36
C TYR A 192 9.09 -24.54 13.61
N SER A 193 9.10 -24.79 12.30
CA SER A 193 10.24 -24.49 11.44
C SER A 193 9.86 -23.70 10.19
N CYS A 194 10.76 -22.79 9.81
CA CYS A 194 10.77 -22.07 8.55
C CYS A 194 11.88 -22.65 7.67
N HIS A 195 11.50 -23.31 6.58
CA HIS A 195 12.40 -23.82 5.55
C HIS A 195 12.47 -22.81 4.41
N VAL A 196 13.64 -22.26 4.14
CA VAL A 196 13.83 -21.24 3.08
C VAL A 196 14.71 -21.83 1.98
N THR A 197 14.11 -22.11 0.82
CA THR A 197 14.84 -22.62 -0.35
C THR A 197 15.20 -21.48 -1.28
N HIS A 198 16.49 -21.34 -1.58
CA HIS A 198 17.09 -20.30 -2.42
C HIS A 198 18.15 -20.94 -3.31
N GLU A 199 18.06 -20.74 -4.64
CA GLU A 199 18.99 -21.33 -5.63
C GLU A 199 19.21 -22.86 -5.48
N GLY A 200 18.17 -23.59 -5.05
CA GLY A 200 18.22 -25.04 -4.81
C GLY A 200 18.88 -25.46 -3.50
N SER A 201 19.38 -24.53 -2.69
CA SER A 201 19.86 -24.76 -1.32
C SER A 201 18.78 -24.39 -0.31
N THR A 202 18.64 -25.16 0.78
CA THR A 202 17.64 -24.87 1.83
C THR A 202 18.33 -24.48 3.13
N VAL A 203 17.86 -23.39 3.75
CA VAL A 203 18.25 -22.96 5.10
C VAL A 203 17.05 -23.13 6.03
N ASP A 204 17.27 -23.90 7.09
CA ASP A 204 16.22 -24.24 8.06
C ASP A 204 16.45 -23.51 9.39
N LYS A 205 15.38 -22.92 9.93
CA LYS A 205 15.35 -22.42 11.31
C LYS A 205 14.15 -23.00 12.04
N THR A 206 14.36 -23.38 13.29
CA THR A 206 13.36 -24.04 14.13
C THR A 206 13.32 -23.35 15.48
N VAL A 207 12.11 -23.13 15.99
CA VAL A 207 11.85 -22.74 17.38
C VAL A 207 11.10 -23.86 18.09
N VAL A 208 11.46 -24.11 19.34
CA VAL A 208 10.73 -25.03 20.23
C VAL A 208 9.66 -24.28 21.00
N THR A 209 8.56 -24.95 21.28
CA THR A 209 7.39 -24.39 21.99
C THR A 209 7.50 -24.57 23.50
N ALA A 210 8.22 -25.60 23.94
CA ALA A 210 8.59 -25.82 25.33
C ALA A 210 9.52 -24.69 25.80
N GLY A 211 9.13 -24.02 26.89
CA GLY A 211 10.00 -23.05 27.54
C GLY A 211 11.24 -23.71 28.14
N CYS A 212 12.26 -22.90 28.41
CA CYS A 212 13.33 -23.33 29.32
C CYS A 212 12.72 -23.67 30.69
N PRO A 213 13.20 -24.74 31.37
CA PRO A 213 12.70 -25.15 32.68
C PRO A 213 13.04 -24.14 33.80
#